data_AF-A0A6V7J7S1-F1
#
_entry.id   AF-A0A6V7J7S1-F1
#
_cell.length_a   1.000
_cell.length_b   1.000
_cell.length_c   1.000
_cell.angle_alpha   90.00
_cell.angle_beta   90.00
_cell.angle_gamma   90.00
#
_symmetry.space_group_name_H-M   'P 1'
#
loop_
_entity.id
_entity.type
_entity.pdbx_description
1 polymer ?
#
loop_
_entity_poly.entity_id
_entity_poly.type
_entity_poly.pdbx_seq_one_letter_code
_entity_poly.pdbx_strand_id
1 'polypeptide(L)'
;TKGLTDPKPVEMLQDQAQCILSDYIRSRYPRQPERFGRFLLSLPMLHAVKPTTVELLFFRETIGEIPIARLLGDMYKMEHHSTD
;
A
#
# COMPACT_ATOMS: atom_id res chain seq x y z
N THR A 1 3.71 4.70 -9.26
CA THR A 1 4.33 3.89 -10.33
C THR A 1 5.81 4.14 -10.53
N LYS A 2 6.37 5.33 -10.24
CA LYS A 2 7.83 5.54 -10.27
C LYS A 2 8.53 4.50 -9.38
N GLY A 3 9.46 3.73 -9.95
CA GLY A 3 10.24 2.70 -9.25
C GLY A 3 9.76 1.26 -9.44
N LEU A 4 8.61 1.02 -10.10
CA LEU A 4 8.17 -0.33 -10.48
C LEU A 4 8.80 -0.75 -11.82
N THR A 5 9.29 -1.98 -11.90
CA THR A 5 9.79 -2.57 -13.15
C THR A 5 8.66 -2.83 -14.14
N ASP A 6 7.53 -3.36 -13.67
CA ASP A 6 6.30 -3.51 -14.45
C ASP A 6 5.10 -3.04 -13.62
N PRO A 7 4.49 -1.88 -13.94
CA PRO A 7 3.35 -1.37 -13.19
C PRO A 7 2.05 -2.13 -13.50
N LYS A 8 1.95 -2.81 -14.65
CA LYS A 8 0.69 -3.38 -15.14
C LYS A 8 0.12 -4.48 -14.22
N PRO A 9 0.91 -5.44 -13.71
CA PRO A 9 0.41 -6.42 -12.74
C PRO A 9 -0.09 -5.77 -11.44
N VAL A 10 0.56 -4.69 -10.99
CA VAL A 10 0.15 -3.96 -9.79
C VAL A 10 -1.20 -3.27 -10.00
N GLU A 11 -1.39 -2.65 -11.16
CA GLU A 11 -2.68 -2.06 -11.55
C GLU A 11 -3.79 -3.12 -11.63
N MET A 12 -3.51 -4.28 -12.23
CA MET A 12 -4.47 -5.39 -12.30
C MET A 12 -4.90 -5.89 -10.92
N LEU A 13 -3.95 -6.03 -9.97
CA LEU A 13 -4.26 -6.40 -8.59
C LEU A 13 -5.09 -5.33 -7.87
N GLN A 14 -4.80 -4.05 -8.13
CA GLN A 14 -5.56 -2.94 -7.59
C GLN A 14 -7.01 -2.96 -8.10
N ASP A 15 -7.21 -3.16 -9.41
CA ASP A 15 -8.55 -3.27 -10.01
C ASP A 15 -9.32 -4.46 -9.44
N GLN A 16 -8.65 -5.61 -9.27
CA GLN A 16 -9.25 -6.78 -8.64
C GLN A 16 -9.69 -6.49 -7.20
N ALA A 17 -8.85 -5.83 -6.41
CA ALA A 17 -9.18 -5.45 -5.04
C ALA A 17 -10.38 -4.49 -4.98
N GLN A 18 -10.49 -3.54 -5.92
CA GLN A 18 -11.63 -2.64 -6.02
C GLN A 18 -12.93 -3.38 -6.36
N CYS A 19 -12.89 -4.34 -7.29
CA CYS A 19 -14.03 -5.20 -7.62
C CYS A 19 -14.50 -6.00 -6.38
N ILE A 20 -13.57 -6.67 -5.68
CA ILE A 20 -13.88 -7.43 -4.46
C ILE A 20 -14.52 -6.54 -3.40
N LEU A 21 -13.98 -5.33 -3.18
CA LEU A 21 -14.54 -4.39 -2.21
C LEU A 21 -15.96 -3.92 -2.60
N SER A 22 -16.18 -3.62 -3.88
CA SER A 22 -17.49 -3.24 -4.41
C SER A 22 -18.52 -4.35 -4.19
N ASP A 23 -18.18 -5.59 -4.53
CA ASP A 23 -19.07 -6.75 -4.36
C ASP A 23 -19.37 -7.03 -2.89
N TYR A 24 -18.35 -6.94 -2.03
CA TYR A 24 -18.55 -7.05 -0.59
C TYR A 24 -19.52 -6.00 -0.06
N ILE A 25 -19.37 -4.73 -0.45
CA ILE A 25 -20.26 -3.65 -0.01
C ILE A 25 -21.68 -3.86 -0.52
N ARG A 26 -21.85 -4.25 -1.79
CA ARG A 26 -23.17 -4.55 -2.36
C ARG A 26 -23.87 -5.67 -1.60
N SER A 27 -23.15 -6.72 -1.22
CA SER A 27 -23.71 -7.85 -0.49
C SER A 27 -24.00 -7.55 0.99
N ARG A 28 -23.12 -6.82 1.68
CA ARG A 28 -23.22 -6.57 3.14
C ARG A 28 -23.96 -5.30 3.51
N TYR A 29 -23.95 -4.29 2.65
CA TYR A 29 -24.56 -2.99 2.90
C TYR A 29 -25.44 -2.55 1.71
N PRO A 30 -26.46 -3.34 1.32
CA PRO A 30 -27.26 -3.07 0.12
C PRO A 30 -28.04 -1.75 0.16
N ARG A 31 -28.26 -1.18 1.35
CA ARG A 31 -28.93 0.13 1.55
C ARG A 31 -27.97 1.33 1.49
N GLN A 32 -26.66 1.09 1.29
CA GLN A 32 -25.62 2.13 1.27
C GLN A 32 -24.74 1.99 0.02
N PRO A 33 -25.29 2.14 -1.20
CA PRO A 33 -24.56 1.95 -2.45
C PRO A 33 -23.38 2.93 -2.62
N GLU A 34 -23.44 4.10 -1.97
CA GLU A 34 -22.41 5.13 -2.01
C GLU A 34 -21.16 4.79 -1.18
N ARG A 35 -21.23 3.77 -0.31
CA ARG A 35 -20.18 3.45 0.66
C ARG A 35 -18.84 3.11 -0.01
N PHE A 36 -18.87 2.44 -1.16
CA PHE A 36 -17.66 2.18 -1.96
C PHE A 36 -16.98 3.49 -2.37
N GLY A 37 -17.73 4.42 -2.95
CA GLY A 37 -17.21 5.73 -3.35
C GLY A 37 -16.65 6.53 -2.17
N ARG A 38 -17.33 6.50 -1.01
CA ARG A 38 -16.84 7.18 0.21
C ARG A 38 -15.51 6.61 0.70
N PHE A 39 -15.29 5.29 0.60
CA PHE A 39 -13.99 4.70 0.92
C PHE A 39 -12.90 5.13 -0.08
N LEU A 40 -13.19 5.16 -1.39
CA LEU A 40 -12.21 5.64 -2.36
C LEU A 40 -11.83 7.11 -2.14
N LEU A 41 -12.80 7.96 -1.78
CA LEU A 41 -12.57 9.37 -1.44
C LEU A 41 -11.76 9.56 -0.15
N SER A 42 -11.60 8.51 0.68
CA SER A 42 -10.75 8.56 1.87
C SER A 42 -9.27 8.30 1.56
N LEU A 43 -8.96 7.67 0.42
CA LEU A 43 -7.58 7.36 0.03
C LEU A 43 -6.69 8.62 0.01
N PRO A 44 -7.09 9.77 -0.57
CA PRO A 44 -6.28 10.98 -0.53
C PRO A 44 -5.92 11.45 0.88
N MET A 45 -6.79 11.24 1.89
CA MET A 45 -6.47 11.58 3.27
C MET A 45 -5.35 10.70 3.83
N LEU A 46 -5.29 9.44 3.40
CA LEU A 46 -4.17 8.54 3.73
C LEU A 46 -2.86 9.04 3.10
N HIS A 47 -2.92 9.56 1.87
CA HIS A 47 -1.77 10.18 1.19
C HIS A 47 -1.29 11.48 1.86
N ALA A 48 -2.12 12.13 2.69
CA ALA A 48 -1.72 13.33 3.43
C ALA A 48 -0.70 13.01 4.54
N VAL A 49 -0.64 11.76 5.01
CA VAL A 49 0.37 11.30 5.96
C VAL A 49 1.70 11.18 5.23
N LYS A 50 2.67 12.00 5.63
CA LYS A 50 4.00 11.99 5.00
C LYS A 50 4.74 10.70 5.35
N PRO A 51 5.49 10.10 4.41
CA PRO A 51 6.34 8.95 4.69
C PRO A 51 7.31 9.19 5.86
N THR A 52 7.84 10.40 5.99
CA THR A 52 8.73 10.79 7.09
C THR A 52 8.05 10.73 8.47
N THR A 53 6.73 10.99 8.53
CA THR A 53 5.96 10.83 9.77
C THR A 53 5.85 9.36 10.15
N VAL A 54 5.64 8.48 9.18
CA VAL A 54 5.59 7.02 9.40
C VAL A 54 6.96 6.51 9.87
N GLU A 55 8.05 6.94 9.23
CA GLU A 55 9.43 6.61 9.62
C GLU A 55 9.73 7.04 11.06
N LEU A 56 9.39 8.28 11.42
CA LEU A 56 9.61 8.82 12.76
C LEU A 56 8.86 8.03 13.84
N LEU A 57 7.59 7.70 13.60
CA LEU A 57 6.72 7.09 14.60
C LEU A 57 7.00 5.60 14.81
N PHE A 58 7.31 4.87 13.74
CA PHE A 58 7.35 3.40 13.80
C PHE A 58 8.75 2.82 13.68
N PHE A 59 9.71 3.56 13.13
CA PHE A 59 11.00 2.98 12.73
C PHE A 59 12.19 3.63 13.43
N ARG A 60 12.15 4.93 13.72
CA ARG A 60 13.31 5.68 14.23
C ARG A 60 13.95 5.08 15.49
N GLU A 61 13.17 4.61 16.45
CA GLU A 61 13.72 4.00 17.67
C GLU A 61 14.48 2.69 17.41
N THR A 62 14.08 1.94 16.38
CA THR A 62 14.64 0.62 16.06
C THR A 62 15.80 0.71 15.06
N ILE A 63 15.68 1.55 14.03
CA ILE A 63 16.63 1.60 12.90
C ILE A 63 17.49 2.87 12.89
N GLY A 64 17.24 3.80 13.82
CA GLY A 64 17.94 5.09 13.88
C GLY A 64 17.61 5.99 12.69
N GLU A 65 18.64 6.67 12.18
CA GLU A 65 18.53 7.60 11.04
C GLU A 65 18.63 6.88 9.67
N ILE A 66 18.62 5.54 9.64
CA ILE A 66 18.64 4.77 8.40
C ILE A 66 17.25 4.84 7.75
N PRO A 67 17.10 5.33 6.51
CA PRO A 67 15.80 5.37 5.85
C PRO A 67 15.24 3.96 5.64
N ILE A 68 13.96 3.74 5.96
CA ILE A 68 13.35 2.40 5.83
C ILE A 68 13.40 1.88 4.39
N ALA A 69 13.31 2.78 3.40
CA ALA A 69 13.43 2.41 1.98
C ALA A 69 14.75 1.69 1.66
N ARG A 70 15.85 2.04 2.34
CA ARG A 70 17.13 1.35 2.19
C ARG A 70 17.06 -0.06 2.74
N LEU A 71 16.52 -0.22 3.95
CA LEU A 71 16.38 -1.54 4.58
C LEU A 71 15.48 -2.46 3.77
N LEU A 72 14.35 -1.97 3.25
CA LEU A 72 13.47 -2.74 2.38
C LEU A 72 14.20 -3.19 1.10
N GLY A 73 15.04 -2.33 0.53
CA GLY A 73 15.88 -2.68 -0.60
C GLY A 73 16.92 -3.76 -0.27
N ASP A 74 17.56 -3.67 0.89
CA ASP A 74 18.54 -4.65 1.37
C ASP A 74 17.86 -6.00 1.67
N MET A 75 16.69 -5.99 2.32
CA MET A 75 15.87 -7.18 2.58
C MET A 75 15.46 -7.89 1.29
N TYR A 76 14.94 -7.13 0.32
CA TYR A 76 14.57 -7.68 -0.98
C TYR A 76 15.76 -8.32 -1.68
N LYS A 77 16.94 -7.69 -1.64
CA LYS A 77 18.14 -8.26 -2.23
C LYS A 77 18.56 -9.55 -1.53
N MET A 78 18.61 -9.57 -0.20
CA MET A 78 19.02 -10.74 0.58
C MET A 78 18.21 -12.01 0.23
N GLU A 79 16.92 -11.85 -0.05
CA GLU A 79 16.04 -12.96 -0.45
C GLU A 79 16.53 -13.64 -1.76
N HIS A 80 17.01 -12.85 -2.73
CA HIS A 80 17.51 -13.38 -4.00
C HIS A 80 18.91 -14.01 -3.93
N HIS A 81 19.74 -13.64 -2.94
CA HIS A 81 21.08 -14.24 -2.77
C HIS A 81 21.03 -15.62 -2.09
N SER A 82 19.86 -16.03 -1.59
CA SER A 82 19.68 -17.31 -0.89
C SER A 82 19.29 -18.46 -1.83
N THR A 83 19.09 -18.17 -3.12
CA THR A 83 18.60 -19.10 -4.16
C THR A 83 19.62 -19.41 -5.25
N ASP A 84 20.84 -18.85 -5.17
CA ASP A 84 21.99 -19.20 -6.01
C ASP A 84 22.94 -20.16 -5.28
#